data_AF-A0A970RCQ5-F1
#
_entry.id   AF-A0A970RCQ5-F1
#
_cell.length_a   1.000
_cell.length_b   1.000
_cell.length_c   1.000
_cell.angle_alpha   90.00
_cell.angle_beta   90.00
_cell.angle_gamma   90.00
#
_symmetry.space_group_name_H-M   'P 1'
#
loop_
_entity.id
_entity.type
_entity.pdbx_description
1 polymer ?
#
loop_
_entity_poly.entity_id
_entity_poly.type
_entity_poly.pdbx_seq_one_letter_code
_entity_poly.pdbx_strand_id
1 'polypeptide(L)'
;TSITRGIDGTCIVAAEIRNRGEFSSTGGSVAVHPGTLTHGTLIGSIPLPPIEPGSSTTVRCEFPLSKLTQAPVFNDQWAVFLCLEDVLPAELNRSNNVIVRYLSAETGESGGCGVTSGIGLSHAALFFLPLWLLAGWKWRNRRK
;
A
#
# COMPACT_ATOMS: atom_id res chain seq x y z
N THR A 1 6.07 -3.99 -16.29
CA THR A 1 5.72 -3.09 -15.17
C THR A 1 6.57 -3.38 -13.96
N SER A 2 7.25 -2.37 -13.42
CA SER A 2 8.11 -2.44 -12.23
C SER A 2 7.78 -1.33 -11.24
N ILE A 3 8.12 -1.56 -9.97
CA ILE A 3 8.14 -0.55 -8.91
C ILE A 3 9.48 -0.68 -8.18
N THR A 4 10.17 0.43 -7.96
CA THR A 4 11.49 0.44 -7.33
C THR A 4 11.63 1.60 -6.36
N ARG A 5 12.36 1.35 -5.27
CA ARG A 5 12.75 2.37 -4.30
C ARG A 5 14.03 3.07 -4.80
N GLY A 6 13.98 4.38 -4.97
CA GLY A 6 15.14 5.22 -5.22
C GLY A 6 15.94 5.45 -3.93
N ILE A 7 17.25 5.64 -4.07
CA ILE A 7 18.18 5.88 -2.95
C ILE A 7 17.93 7.22 -2.23
N ASP A 8 17.23 8.15 -2.87
CA ASP A 8 16.85 9.47 -2.41
C ASP A 8 15.48 9.51 -1.72
N GLY A 9 14.88 8.34 -1.44
CA GLY A 9 13.55 8.24 -0.86
C GLY A 9 12.42 8.48 -1.87
N THR A 10 12.71 8.38 -3.17
CA THR A 10 11.69 8.35 -4.22
C THR A 10 11.15 6.95 -4.45
N CYS A 11 9.89 6.87 -4.88
CA CYS A 11 9.30 5.68 -5.45
C CYS A 11 9.18 5.90 -6.95
N ILE A 12 9.72 4.96 -7.73
CA ILE A 12 9.67 4.99 -9.19
C ILE A 12 8.79 3.85 -9.64
N VAL A 13 7.75 4.17 -10.41
CA VAL A 13 6.84 3.19 -10.99
C VAL A 13 6.93 3.30 -12.50
N ALA A 14 7.21 2.19 -13.18
CA ALA A 14 7.25 2.13 -14.63
C ALA A 14 6.28 1.06 -15.15
N ALA A 15 5.44 1.42 -16.11
CA ALA A 15 4.50 0.51 -16.74
C ALA A 15 4.65 0.53 -18.25
N GLU A 16 4.67 -0.67 -18.84
CA GLU A 16 4.51 -0.81 -20.29
C GLU A 16 3.03 -1.02 -20.56
N ILE A 17 2.44 -0.12 -21.35
CA ILE A 17 1.05 -0.17 -21.79
C ILE A 17 1.07 -0.63 -23.24
N ARG A 18 0.38 -1.74 -23.53
CA ARG A 18 0.33 -2.33 -24.86
C ARG A 18 -1.08 -2.32 -25.40
N ASN A 19 -1.27 -1.77 -26.59
CA ASN A 19 -2.54 -1.83 -27.29
C ASN A 19 -2.71 -3.22 -27.91
N ARG A 20 -3.67 -4.00 -27.39
CA ARG A 20 -4.04 -5.33 -27.91
C ARG A 20 -5.29 -5.31 -28.79
N GLY A 21 -5.90 -4.14 -28.97
CA GLY A 21 -7.05 -3.95 -29.84
C GLY A 21 -6.66 -3.84 -31.30
N GLU A 22 -7.69 -3.78 -32.15
CA GLU A 22 -7.55 -3.63 -33.60
C GLU A 22 -7.46 -2.16 -34.05
N PHE A 23 -7.75 -1.22 -33.14
CA PHE A 23 -7.79 0.21 -33.43
C PHE A 23 -6.74 0.96 -32.62
N SER A 24 -6.17 2.01 -33.22
CA SER A 24 -5.22 2.90 -32.56
C SER A 24 -5.89 3.61 -31.38
N SER A 25 -5.20 3.69 -30.24
CA SER A 25 -5.61 4.59 -29.18
C SER A 25 -5.22 6.02 -29.54
N THR A 26 -6.09 6.97 -29.25
CA THR A 26 -5.91 8.40 -29.56
C THR A 26 -5.73 9.24 -28.30
N GLY A 27 -6.05 8.67 -27.14
CA GLY A 27 -5.90 9.32 -25.84
C GLY A 27 -6.15 8.32 -24.71
N GLY A 28 -5.79 8.75 -23.50
CA GLY A 28 -5.94 8.01 -22.26
C GLY A 28 -4.90 8.47 -21.24
N SER A 29 -5.01 7.97 -20.02
CA SER A 29 -4.03 8.25 -18.98
C SER A 29 -3.82 7.07 -18.06
N VAL A 30 -2.66 7.03 -17.40
CA VAL A 30 -2.39 6.08 -16.34
C VAL A 30 -2.44 6.82 -15.01
N ALA A 31 -3.47 6.54 -14.22
CA ALA A 31 -3.63 7.02 -12.85
C ALA A 31 -2.90 6.10 -11.87
N VAL A 32 -2.22 6.69 -10.88
CA VAL A 32 -1.44 5.97 -9.87
C VAL A 32 -2.06 6.18 -8.48
N HIS A 33 -2.48 5.08 -7.85
CA HIS A 33 -3.13 5.08 -6.53
C HIS A 33 -2.37 4.16 -5.56
N PRO A 34 -1.96 4.64 -4.39
CA PRO A 34 -1.39 3.81 -3.35
C PRO A 34 -2.52 3.16 -2.53
N GLY A 35 -2.36 1.90 -2.15
CA GLY A 35 -3.19 1.18 -1.18
C GLY A 35 -4.50 0.60 -1.70
N THR A 36 -5.35 1.41 -2.33
CA THR A 36 -6.67 0.94 -2.82
C THR A 36 -7.20 1.81 -3.95
N LEU A 37 -8.05 1.23 -4.80
CA LEU A 37 -8.73 1.95 -5.88
C LEU A 37 -9.93 2.78 -5.39
N THR A 38 -10.61 2.34 -4.33
CA THR A 38 -11.87 2.94 -3.88
C THR A 38 -11.68 4.11 -2.93
N HIS A 39 -10.53 4.17 -2.25
CA HIS A 39 -10.21 5.20 -1.25
C HIS A 39 -8.75 5.68 -1.33
N GLY A 40 -8.02 5.33 -2.40
CA GLY A 40 -6.61 5.68 -2.53
C GLY A 40 -6.44 7.09 -3.07
N THR A 41 -5.54 7.85 -2.44
CA THR A 41 -5.18 9.19 -2.89
C THR A 41 -4.53 9.13 -4.28
N LEU A 42 -5.12 9.79 -5.27
CA LEU A 42 -4.49 9.94 -6.59
C LEU A 42 -3.13 10.65 -6.41
N ILE A 43 -2.04 9.97 -6.76
CA ILE A 43 -0.69 10.56 -6.72
C ILE A 43 -0.47 11.39 -7.98
N GLY A 44 -0.89 10.87 -9.13
CA GLY A 44 -0.78 11.52 -10.41
C GLY A 44 -1.48 10.74 -11.51
N SER A 45 -1.76 11.44 -12.60
CA SER A 45 -2.29 10.89 -13.84
C SER A 45 -1.36 11.25 -14.99
N ILE A 46 -0.88 10.24 -15.71
CA ILE A 46 0.14 10.39 -16.75
C ILE A 46 -0.55 10.25 -18.10
N PRO A 47 -0.57 11.30 -18.94
CA PRO A 47 -1.19 11.20 -20.25
C PRO A 47 -0.44 10.20 -21.12
N LEU A 48 -1.19 9.39 -21.86
CA LEU A 48 -0.63 8.47 -22.84
C LEU A 48 -0.59 9.11 -24.22
N PRO A 49 0.53 8.95 -24.95
CA PRO A 49 0.50 9.23 -26.37
C PRO A 49 -0.42 8.23 -27.09
N PRO A 50 -0.86 8.54 -28.32
CA PRO A 50 -1.50 7.56 -29.18
C PRO A 50 -0.68 6.27 -29.31
N ILE A 51 -1.34 5.11 -29.26
CA ILE A 51 -0.70 3.79 -29.36
C ILE A 51 -1.36 3.00 -30.48
N GLU A 52 -0.59 2.71 -31.52
CA GLU A 52 -1.04 1.89 -32.65
C GLU A 52 -1.36 0.44 -32.23
N PRO A 53 -2.22 -0.28 -32.98
CA PRO A 53 -2.52 -1.68 -32.73
C PRO A 53 -1.26 -2.55 -32.65
N GLY A 54 -1.15 -3.35 -31.58
CA GLY A 54 -0.02 -4.24 -31.34
C GLY A 54 1.23 -3.58 -30.75
N SER A 55 1.32 -2.25 -30.79
CA SER A 55 2.42 -1.46 -30.23
C SER A 55 2.31 -1.25 -28.71
N SER A 56 3.40 -0.80 -28.10
CA SER A 56 3.44 -0.44 -26.68
C SER A 56 4.10 0.91 -26.45
N THR A 57 3.78 1.51 -25.31
CA THR A 57 4.43 2.70 -24.76
C THR A 57 4.80 2.46 -23.31
N THR A 58 5.83 3.14 -22.82
CA THR A 58 6.23 3.05 -21.42
C THR A 58 5.94 4.36 -20.71
N VAL A 59 5.19 4.28 -19.61
CA VAL A 59 4.98 5.41 -18.69
C VAL A 59 5.87 5.23 -17.47
N ARG A 60 6.36 6.35 -16.95
CA ARG A 60 7.16 6.41 -15.73
C ARG A 60 6.58 7.49 -14.82
N CYS A 61 6.37 7.14 -13.56
CA CYS A 61 5.94 8.03 -12.50
C CYS A 61 6.99 8.03 -11.40
N GLU A 62 7.28 9.20 -10.86
CA GLU A 62 8.14 9.36 -9.70
C GLU A 62 7.43 10.18 -8.66
N PHE A 63 7.46 9.72 -7.41
CA PHE A 63 6.87 10.43 -6.29
C PHE A 63 7.60 10.10 -5.00
N PRO A 64 7.55 10.97 -3.98
CA PRO A 64 8.17 10.69 -2.69
C PRO A 64 7.57 9.44 -2.01
N LEU A 65 8.40 8.58 -1.40
CA LEU A 65 7.93 7.41 -0.62
C LEU A 65 6.94 7.79 0.48
N SER A 66 7.01 9.02 1.00
CA SER A 66 6.07 9.56 1.98
C SER A 66 4.62 9.58 1.50
N LYS A 67 4.36 9.47 0.20
CA LYS A 67 2.99 9.29 -0.34
C LYS A 67 2.45 7.88 -0.10
N LEU A 68 3.31 6.88 0.10
CA LEU A 68 2.92 5.49 0.39
C LEU A 68 2.60 5.28 1.88
N THR A 69 3.09 6.13 2.78
CA THR A 69 2.82 5.98 4.23
C THR A 69 1.35 6.16 4.59
N GLN A 70 0.58 6.81 3.72
CA GLN A 70 -0.87 6.96 3.86
C GLN A 70 -1.64 5.70 3.42
N ALA A 71 -0.99 4.80 2.68
CA ALA A 71 -1.61 3.57 2.21
C ALA A 71 -1.48 2.46 3.25
N PRO A 72 -2.51 1.59 3.37
CA PRO A 72 -2.43 0.41 4.21
C PRO A 72 -1.29 -0.51 3.75
N VAL A 73 -0.57 -1.04 4.73
CA VAL A 73 0.47 -2.06 4.54
C VAL A 73 -0.16 -3.43 4.74
N PHE A 74 0.06 -4.33 3.78
CA PHE A 74 -0.36 -5.73 3.87
C PHE A 74 0.86 -6.61 3.64
N ASN A 75 1.15 -7.53 4.56
CA ASN A 75 2.32 -8.41 4.51
C ASN A 75 3.64 -7.65 4.27
N ASP A 76 3.86 -6.58 5.04
CA ASP A 76 5.04 -5.71 4.96
C ASP A 76 5.26 -5.08 3.58
N GLN A 77 4.20 -4.92 2.79
CA GLN A 77 4.24 -4.33 1.47
C GLN A 77 3.19 -3.22 1.31
N TRP A 78 3.57 -2.13 0.65
CA TRP A 78 2.63 -1.17 0.08
C TRP A 78 2.16 -1.66 -1.29
N ALA A 79 0.85 -1.68 -1.49
CA ALA A 79 0.27 -1.87 -2.80
C ALA A 79 0.24 -0.53 -3.55
N VAL A 80 0.57 -0.56 -4.84
CA VAL A 80 0.42 0.57 -5.76
C VAL A 80 -0.33 0.09 -6.98
N PHE A 81 -1.45 0.72 -7.25
CA PHE A 81 -2.32 0.43 -8.37
C PHE A 81 -2.05 1.42 -9.49
N LEU A 82 -1.94 0.89 -10.70
CA LEU A 82 -1.87 1.63 -11.95
C LEU A 82 -3.14 1.34 -12.72
N CYS A 83 -3.92 2.38 -12.98
CA CYS A 83 -5.20 2.29 -13.65
C CYS A 83 -5.12 3.01 -14.98
N LEU A 84 -5.43 2.30 -16.05
CA LEU A 84 -5.58 2.88 -17.37
C LEU A 84 -6.99 3.46 -17.49
N GLU A 85 -7.07 4.77 -17.58
CA GLU A 85 -8.29 5.59 -17.57
C GLU A 85 -8.49 6.32 -18.90
N ASP A 86 -9.74 6.65 -19.20
CA ASP A 86 -10.15 7.52 -20.32
C ASP A 86 -9.56 7.14 -21.68
N VAL A 87 -9.33 5.85 -21.93
CA VAL A 87 -8.82 5.35 -23.21
C VAL A 87 -9.83 5.56 -24.31
N LEU A 88 -9.38 6.17 -25.41
CA LEU A 88 -10.17 6.45 -26.59
C LEU A 88 -9.57 5.78 -27.83
N PRO A 89 -10.36 5.05 -28.65
CA PRO A 89 -11.75 4.68 -28.41
C PRO A 89 -11.90 3.74 -27.19
N ALA A 90 -13.12 3.65 -26.65
CA ALA A 90 -13.39 2.89 -25.43
C ALA A 90 -12.89 1.45 -25.53
N GLU A 91 -12.09 1.04 -24.55
CA GLU A 91 -11.54 -0.31 -24.52
C GLU A 91 -12.64 -1.36 -24.26
N LEU A 92 -12.57 -2.47 -24.99
CA LEU A 92 -13.57 -3.55 -24.93
C LEU A 92 -13.59 -4.28 -23.59
N ASN A 93 -12.43 -4.38 -22.94
CA ASN A 93 -12.27 -4.95 -21.62
C ASN A 93 -11.68 -3.85 -20.73
N ARG A 94 -12.34 -3.52 -19.62
CA ARG A 94 -11.81 -2.55 -18.65
C ARG A 94 -11.19 -3.25 -17.43
N SER A 95 -11.41 -4.55 -17.29
CA SER A 95 -10.90 -5.33 -16.15
C SER A 95 -9.41 -5.65 -16.29
N ASN A 96 -8.83 -5.54 -17.48
CA ASN A 96 -7.39 -5.65 -17.76
C ASN A 96 -6.63 -4.32 -17.57
N ASN A 97 -7.33 -3.23 -17.24
CA ASN A 97 -6.75 -1.88 -17.19
C ASN A 97 -6.10 -1.56 -15.85
N VAL A 98 -6.19 -2.48 -14.89
CA VAL A 98 -5.64 -2.31 -13.55
C VAL A 98 -4.49 -3.27 -13.36
N ILE A 99 -3.34 -2.71 -12.97
CA ILE A 99 -2.17 -3.49 -12.56
C ILE A 99 -1.81 -3.08 -11.13
N VAL A 100 -1.60 -4.07 -10.26
CA VAL A 100 -1.06 -3.84 -8.91
C VAL A 100 0.42 -4.22 -8.86
N ARG A 101 1.21 -3.41 -8.16
CA ARG A 101 2.60 -3.68 -7.82
C ARG A 101 2.82 -3.45 -6.33
N TYR A 102 3.76 -4.22 -5.78
CA TYR A 102 4.05 -4.21 -4.36
C TYR A 102 5.45 -3.72 -4.12
N LEU A 103 5.61 -2.80 -3.18
CA LEU A 103 6.89 -2.31 -2.72
C LEU A 103 7.06 -2.67 -1.25
N SER A 104 8.22 -3.20 -0.86
CA SER A 104 8.53 -3.48 0.54
C SER A 104 8.36 -2.20 1.37
N ALA A 105 7.60 -2.31 2.46
CA ALA A 105 7.36 -1.22 3.38
C ALA A 105 8.63 -0.90 4.19
N GLU A 106 9.59 -1.82 4.29
CA GLU A 106 10.77 -1.76 5.18
C GLU A 106 10.46 -0.92 6.42
N THR A 107 9.82 -1.53 7.43
CA THR A 107 9.88 -0.96 8.78
C THR A 107 11.35 -0.74 9.08
N GLY A 108 11.77 0.51 9.25
CA GLY A 108 13.15 0.82 9.55
C GLY A 108 13.57 0.13 10.86
N GLU A 109 14.08 -1.09 10.78
CA GLU A 109 14.85 -1.70 11.85
C GLU A 109 16.32 -1.34 11.63
N SER A 110 16.66 -0.14 12.10
CA SER A 110 17.86 0.04 12.90
C SER A 110 17.47 0.88 14.11
N GLY A 111 16.64 0.30 14.99
CA GLY A 111 16.08 1.04 16.12
C GLY A 111 15.05 0.34 16.99
N GLY A 112 15.09 -1.00 17.11
CA GLY A 112 14.55 -1.68 18.28
C GLY A 112 13.03 -1.87 18.38
N CYS A 113 12.68 -3.06 18.87
CA CYS A 113 11.39 -3.48 19.38
C CYS A 113 10.33 -3.76 18.31
N GLY A 114 10.44 -4.95 17.71
CA GLY A 114 9.35 -5.59 17.00
C GLY A 114 8.10 -5.71 17.87
N VAL A 115 6.96 -5.33 17.30
CA VAL A 115 5.66 -5.78 17.76
C VAL A 115 4.97 -6.40 16.55
N THR A 116 5.12 -7.71 16.43
CA THR A 116 4.33 -8.54 15.52
C THR A 116 2.88 -8.48 15.98
N SER A 117 2.02 -7.77 15.26
CA SER A 117 0.57 -7.90 15.41
C SER A 117 0.10 -9.11 14.61
N GLY A 118 0.38 -10.29 15.14
CA GLY A 118 -0.18 -11.56 14.71
C GLY A 118 -0.55 -12.35 15.96
N ILE A 119 -1.81 -12.68 16.11
CA ILE A 119 -2.41 -13.37 17.25
C ILE A 119 -1.56 -14.59 17.63
N GLY A 120 -0.76 -14.44 18.67
CA GLY A 120 0.14 -15.45 19.21
C GLY A 120 0.09 -15.35 20.73
N LEU A 121 -0.77 -16.19 21.31
CA LEU A 121 -0.95 -16.37 22.74
C LEU A 121 0.39 -16.39 23.49
N SER A 122 0.65 -15.35 24.28
CA SER A 122 1.53 -15.47 25.45
C SER A 122 0.80 -14.89 26.66
N HIS A 123 0.29 -15.82 27.46
CA HIS A 123 -0.27 -15.62 28.80
C HIS A 123 0.82 -15.18 29.80
N ALA A 124 1.61 -14.14 29.48
CA ALA A 124 2.79 -13.76 30.26
C ALA A 124 2.84 -12.27 30.66
N ALA A 125 1.73 -11.53 30.52
CA ALA A 125 1.69 -10.09 30.82
C ALA A 125 0.57 -9.65 31.79
N LEU A 126 0.15 -10.52 32.72
CA LEU A 126 -0.78 -10.16 33.81
C LEU A 126 -0.29 -10.62 35.20
N PHE A 127 1.01 -10.48 35.48
CA PHE A 127 1.57 -10.76 36.82
C PHE A 127 2.36 -9.61 37.44
N PHE A 128 1.94 -8.36 37.19
CA PHE A 128 2.39 -7.23 38.02
C PHE A 128 1.22 -6.31 38.39
N LEU A 129 0.30 -6.85 39.20
CA LEU A 129 -0.41 -6.03 40.16
C LEU A 129 0.40 -6.01 41.46
N PRO A 130 0.83 -4.85 41.97
CA PRO A 130 1.46 -4.79 43.28
C PRO A 130 0.44 -5.23 44.34
N LEU A 131 0.74 -6.35 44.99
CA LEU A 131 -0.06 -7.00 46.05
C LEU A 131 -0.17 -6.19 47.36
N TRP A 132 0.06 -4.87 47.31
CA TRP A 132 0.11 -3.97 48.47
C TRP A 132 -1.20 -3.24 48.77
N LEU A 133 -2.28 -3.49 48.00
CA LEU A 133 -3.60 -2.88 48.24
C LEU A 133 -4.66 -3.82 48.85
N LEU A 134 -4.28 -5.04 49.27
CA LEU A 134 -5.18 -5.95 50.02
C LEU A 134 -5.03 -5.85 51.56
N ALA A 135 -4.13 -5.00 52.06
CA ALA A 135 -4.06 -4.66 53.48
C ALA A 135 -5.03 -3.51 53.78
N GLY A 136 -6.33 -3.79 53.80
CA GLY A 136 -7.33 -2.74 53.97
C GLY A 136 -8.74 -3.12 54.36
N TRP A 137 -9.05 -4.38 54.72
CA TRP A 137 -10.36 -4.67 55.35
C TRP A 137 -10.42 -6.03 56.04
N LYS A 138 -10.12 -6.05 57.34
CA LYS A 138 -10.89 -6.70 58.41
C LYS A 138 -10.05 -6.77 59.66
N TRP A 139 -9.94 -5.63 60.33
CA TRP A 139 -9.78 -5.65 61.77
C TRP A 139 -11.16 -5.82 62.40
N ARG A 140 -11.20 -6.65 63.46
CA ARG A 140 -12.23 -6.67 64.51
C ARG A 140 -13.46 -7.58 64.30
N ASN A 141 -13.32 -8.85 64.69
CA ASN A 141 -14.14 -9.45 65.75
C ASN A 141 -13.81 -10.94 65.96
N ARG A 142 -12.90 -11.24 66.90
CA ARG A 142 -12.91 -12.47 67.71
C ARG A 142 -12.10 -12.26 68.99
N ARG A 143 -12.74 -11.66 70.00
CA ARG A 143 -12.51 -11.94 71.43
C ARG A 143 -13.76 -11.55 72.20
N LYS A 144 -14.61 -12.55 72.45
CA LYS A 144 -15.32 -12.80 73.70
C LYS A 144 -16.04 -14.13 73.54
#